data_AF-A0A2V6JNG9-F1
#
_entry.id   AF-A0A2V6JNG9-F1
#
_cell.length_a   1.000
_cell.length_b   1.000
_cell.length_c   1.000
_cell.angle_alpha   90.00
_cell.angle_beta   90.00
_cell.angle_gamma   90.00
#
_symmetry.space_group_name_H-M   'P 1'
#
loop_
_entity.id
_entity.type
_entity.pdbx_description
1 polymer ?
#
loop_
_entity_poly.entity_id
_entity_poly.type
_entity_poly.pdbx_seq_one_letter_code
_entity_poly.pdbx_strand_id
1 'polypeptide(L)'
;MSIALADLIDPKQIALPLRARTQTDAMREVVDLLVTADKIDNAGKFLEQLRAREAVNSTYAADGVAFPHARTKLVDEIVVGIGRSEAGIPWTGKGEVAHL
;
A
#
# COMPACT_ATOMS: atom_id res chain seq x y z
N MET A 1 -7.49 22.21 7.72
CA MET A 1 -8.68 21.36 7.47
C MET A 1 -8.32 19.93 7.81
N SER A 2 -9.16 19.25 8.59
CA SER A 2 -9.10 17.80 8.75
C SER A 2 -9.83 17.13 7.58
N ILE A 3 -9.31 16.01 7.11
CA ILE A 3 -9.96 15.15 6.10
C ILE A 3 -10.30 13.84 6.80
N ALA A 4 -11.53 13.34 6.65
CA ALA A 4 -11.87 12.02 7.19
C ALA A 4 -11.31 10.93 6.28
N LEU A 5 -10.86 9.81 6.85
CA LEU A 5 -10.36 8.68 6.05
C LEU A 5 -11.43 8.16 5.08
N ALA A 6 -12.69 8.19 5.50
CA ALA A 6 -13.83 7.79 4.68
C ALA A 6 -13.98 8.65 3.40
N ASP A 7 -13.45 9.87 3.39
CA ASP A 7 -13.49 10.76 2.23
C ASP A 7 -12.41 10.41 1.19
N LEU A 8 -11.41 9.59 1.55
CA LEU A 8 -10.25 9.25 0.71
C LEU A 8 -10.33 7.85 0.09
N ILE A 9 -11.33 7.05 0.47
CA ILE A 9 -11.39 5.63 0.15
C ILE A 9 -12.72 5.26 -0.49
N ASP A 10 -12.63 4.70 -1.70
CA ASP A 10 -13.70 4.00 -2.39
C ASP A 10 -13.54 2.47 -2.26
N PRO A 11 -14.63 1.67 -2.27
CA PRO A 11 -14.54 0.21 -2.29
C PRO A 11 -13.60 -0.38 -3.36
N LYS A 12 -13.40 0.29 -4.50
CA LYS A 12 -12.45 -0.12 -5.55
C LYS A 12 -10.99 -0.06 -5.13
N GLN A 13 -10.67 0.69 -4.07
CA GLN A 13 -9.31 0.85 -3.52
C GLN A 13 -8.97 -0.22 -2.46
N ILE A 14 -9.83 -1.24 -2.29
CA ILE A 14 -9.76 -2.22 -1.20
C ILE A 14 -9.64 -3.65 -1.75
N ALA A 15 -8.64 -4.41 -1.31
CA ALA A 15 -8.50 -5.85 -1.57
C ALA A 15 -8.62 -6.70 -0.29
N LEU A 16 -9.70 -7.48 -0.20
CA LEU A 16 -9.99 -8.39 0.89
C LEU A 16 -10.47 -9.75 0.33
N PRO A 17 -9.65 -10.82 0.31
CA PRO A 17 -8.26 -10.89 0.76
C PRO A 17 -7.24 -10.47 -0.32
N LEU A 18 -6.04 -10.06 0.12
CA LEU A 18 -4.85 -10.00 -0.71
C LEU A 18 -4.38 -11.40 -1.12
N ARG A 19 -3.98 -11.54 -2.38
CA ARG A 19 -3.40 -12.78 -2.93
C ARG A 19 -1.89 -12.83 -2.75
N ALA A 20 -1.25 -11.67 -2.67
CA ALA A 20 0.18 -11.53 -2.46
C ALA A 20 0.71 -12.34 -1.26
N ARG A 21 1.96 -12.78 -1.39
CA ARG A 21 2.72 -13.50 -0.35
C ARG A 21 4.08 -12.86 -0.06
N THR A 22 4.43 -11.82 -0.82
CA THR A 22 5.66 -11.05 -0.64
C THR A 22 5.33 -9.58 -0.47
N GLN A 23 6.23 -8.83 0.19
CA GLN A 23 6.08 -7.39 0.41
C GLN A 23 5.88 -6.61 -0.91
N THR A 24 6.67 -6.94 -1.94
CA THR A 24 6.60 -6.24 -3.23
C THR A 24 5.32 -6.59 -3.99
N ASP A 25 4.86 -7.84 -3.93
CA ASP A 25 3.61 -8.23 -4.59
C ASP A 25 2.40 -7.62 -3.88
N ALA A 26 2.46 -7.46 -2.55
CA ALA A 26 1.40 -6.80 -1.78
C ALA A 26 1.25 -5.34 -2.19
N MET A 27 2.38 -4.62 -2.25
CA MET A 27 2.40 -3.24 -2.73
C MET A 27 1.90 -3.15 -4.17
N ARG A 28 2.31 -4.07 -5.05
CA ARG A 28 1.86 -4.10 -6.45
C ARG A 28 0.35 -4.31 -6.56
N GLU A 29 -0.20 -5.29 -5.86
CA GLU A 29 -1.63 -5.61 -5.89
C GLU A 29 -2.47 -4.39 -5.47
N VAL A 30 -2.06 -3.68 -4.41
CA VAL A 30 -2.74 -2.44 -3.98
C VAL A 30 -2.54 -1.30 -4.99
N VAL A 31 -1.36 -1.13 -5.57
CA VAL A 31 -1.09 -0.12 -6.60
C VAL A 31 -1.96 -0.35 -7.85
N ASP A 32 -2.17 -1.60 -8.26
CA ASP A 32 -3.00 -1.93 -9.42
C ASP A 32 -4.49 -1.62 -9.16
N LEU A 33 -4.96 -1.71 -7.90
CA LEU A 33 -6.29 -1.22 -7.51
C LEU A 33 -6.40 0.30 -7.67
N LEU A 34 -5.37 1.04 -7.28
CA LEU A 34 -5.35 2.49 -7.41
C LEU A 34 -5.39 2.94 -8.86
N VAL A 35 -4.76 2.20 -9.79
CA VAL A 35 -4.93 2.43 -11.23
C VAL A 35 -6.35 2.14 -11.67
N THR A 36 -6.90 0.99 -11.25
CA THR A 36 -8.27 0.58 -11.62
C THR A 36 -9.34 1.53 -11.07
N ALA A 37 -9.05 2.22 -9.98
CA ALA A 37 -9.90 3.25 -9.38
C ALA A 37 -9.66 4.66 -9.94
N ASP A 38 -8.88 4.79 -11.02
CA ASP A 38 -8.52 6.06 -11.66
C ASP A 38 -7.87 7.07 -10.69
N LYS A 39 -7.11 6.58 -9.70
CA LYS A 39 -6.41 7.41 -8.70
C LYS A 39 -4.95 7.70 -9.05
N ILE A 40 -4.33 6.86 -9.87
CA ILE A 40 -2.95 7.02 -10.32
C ILE A 40 -2.81 6.55 -11.76
N ASP A 41 -1.92 7.18 -12.54
CA ASP A 41 -1.75 6.87 -13.97
C ASP A 41 -0.55 5.95 -14.28
N ASN A 42 0.40 5.83 -13.34
CA ASN A 42 1.65 5.11 -13.59
C ASN A 42 2.02 4.19 -12.41
N ALA A 43 1.43 2.98 -12.42
CA ALA A 43 1.71 1.95 -11.41
C ALA A 43 3.21 1.65 -11.25
N GLY A 44 3.96 1.57 -12.36
CA GLY A 44 5.39 1.24 -12.34
C GLY A 44 6.21 2.23 -11.53
N LYS A 45 6.10 3.53 -11.85
CA LYS A 45 6.83 4.59 -11.14
C LYS A 45 6.33 4.77 -9.71
N PHE A 46 5.02 4.61 -9.48
CA PHE A 46 4.44 4.71 -8.13
C PHE A 46 4.99 3.60 -7.23
N LEU A 47 4.96 2.35 -7.70
CA LEU A 47 5.49 1.20 -6.98
C LEU A 47 7.01 1.32 -6.74
N GLU A 48 7.76 1.82 -7.72
CA GLU A 48 9.19 2.09 -7.57
C GLU A 48 9.47 3.02 -6.39
N GLN A 49 8.70 4.12 -6.26
CA GLN A 49 8.87 5.07 -5.18
C GLN A 49 8.45 4.53 -3.81
N LEU A 50 7.40 3.70 -3.75
CA LEU A 50 7.03 2.99 -2.52
C LEU A 50 8.17 2.07 -2.07
N ARG A 51 8.72 1.26 -2.99
CA ARG A 51 9.83 0.34 -2.68
C ARG A 51 11.10 1.08 -2.28
N ALA A 52 11.41 2.19 -2.94
CA ALA A 52 12.54 3.04 -2.58
C ALA A 52 12.40 3.60 -1.17
N ARG A 53 11.20 4.05 -0.79
CA ARG A 53 10.92 4.54 0.57
C ARG A 53 10.96 3.42 1.61
N GLU A 54 10.41 2.25 1.29
CA GLU A 54 10.45 1.06 2.16
C GLU A 54 11.89 0.61 2.45
N ALA A 55 12.76 0.66 1.44
CA ALA A 55 14.15 0.24 1.56
C ALA A 55 15.01 1.13 2.48
N VAL A 56 14.66 2.41 2.65
CA VAL A 56 15.37 3.33 3.57
C VAL A 56 15.12 2.91 5.03
N ASN A 57 13.87 2.65 5.36
CA ASN A 57 13.46 2.11 6.65
C ASN A 57 12.08 1.50 6.47
N SER A 58 11.86 0.31 7.03
CA SER A 58 10.60 -0.38 6.87
C SER A 58 9.42 0.47 7.35
N THR A 59 8.30 0.38 6.65
CA THR A 59 7.04 1.01 7.04
C THR A 59 6.13 0.08 7.83
N TYR A 60 6.62 -1.10 8.22
CA TYR A 60 5.98 -1.90 9.25
C TYR A 60 5.85 -1.07 10.53
N ALA A 61 4.63 -1.04 11.08
CA ALA A 61 4.34 -0.35 12.33
C ALA A 61 4.35 -1.35 13.50
N ALA A 62 3.17 -1.68 14.03
CA ALA A 62 2.97 -2.66 15.09
C ALA A 62 1.71 -3.49 14.77
N ASP A 63 1.51 -4.56 15.53
CA ASP A 63 0.28 -5.38 15.50
C ASP A 63 -0.13 -5.90 14.12
N GLY A 64 0.86 -6.21 13.28
CA GLY A 64 0.63 -6.75 11.95
C GLY A 64 0.15 -5.72 10.92
N VAL A 65 0.43 -4.44 11.12
CA VAL A 65 0.07 -3.37 10.17
C VAL A 65 1.32 -2.79 9.51
N ALA A 66 1.32 -2.65 8.19
CA ALA A 66 2.30 -1.88 7.44
C ALA A 66 1.63 -0.68 6.75
N PHE A 67 2.36 0.43 6.64
CA PHE A 67 1.89 1.62 5.92
C PHE A 67 2.83 1.96 4.76
N PRO A 68 2.83 1.21 3.64
CA PRO A 68 3.67 1.55 2.50
C PRO A 68 3.26 2.90 1.93
N HIS A 69 4.11 3.92 2.04
CA HIS A 69 3.80 5.28 1.62
C HIS A 69 5.00 5.94 0.95
N ALA A 70 4.75 6.93 0.09
CA ALA A 70 5.78 7.78 -0.49
C ALA A 70 5.21 9.19 -0.75
N ARG A 71 6.04 10.22 -0.56
CA ARG A 71 5.72 11.57 -1.07
C ARG A 71 6.17 11.63 -2.52
N THR A 72 5.26 12.01 -3.42
CA THR A 72 5.52 11.98 -4.85
C THR A 72 4.87 13.14 -5.60
N LYS A 73 5.38 13.43 -6.80
CA LYS A 73 4.79 14.34 -7.79
C LYS A 73 3.89 13.61 -8.79
N LEU A 74 3.68 12.31 -8.63
CA LEU A 74 2.84 11.49 -9.53
C LEU A 74 1.34 11.66 -9.26
N VAL A 75 0.97 12.31 -8.16
CA VAL A 75 -0.41 12.60 -7.78
C VAL A 75 -0.48 14.03 -7.22
N ASP A 76 -1.62 14.69 -7.41
CA ASP A 76 -1.86 16.06 -6.91
C ASP A 76 -2.70 16.07 -5.62
N GLU A 77 -3.19 14.91 -5.18
CA GLU A 77 -3.97 14.72 -3.97
C GLU A 77 -3.52 13.48 -3.17
N ILE A 78 -4.05 13.32 -1.95
CA ILE A 78 -3.77 12.14 -1.13
C ILE A 78 -4.53 10.95 -1.72
N VAL A 79 -3.81 9.86 -1.98
CA VAL A 79 -4.36 8.59 -2.47
C VAL A 79 -4.08 7.50 -1.45
N VAL A 80 -5.07 6.66 -1.15
CA VAL A 80 -4.97 5.57 -0.16
C VAL A 80 -5.50 4.28 -0.77
N GLY A 81 -4.75 3.18 -0.67
CA GLY A 81 -5.25 1.83 -0.97
C GLY A 81 -5.15 0.95 0.26
N ILE A 82 -6.05 -0.02 0.40
CA ILE A 82 -6.08 -0.96 1.53
C ILE A 82 -6.03 -2.39 1.00
N GLY A 83 -5.20 -3.22 1.62
CA GLY A 83 -5.23 -4.67 1.40
C GLY A 83 -5.17 -5.41 2.72
N ARG A 84 -5.87 -6.54 2.84
CA ARG A 84 -5.75 -7.43 4.01
C ARG A 84 -5.34 -8.83 3.60
N SER A 85 -4.24 -9.32 4.13
CA SER A 85 -3.80 -10.71 3.97
C SER A 85 -4.22 -11.56 5.17
N GLU A 86 -5.07 -12.57 4.94
CA GLU A 86 -5.41 -13.54 5.98
C GLU A 86 -4.21 -14.41 6.37
N ALA A 87 -3.36 -14.76 5.40
CA ALA A 87 -2.16 -15.56 5.63
C ALA A 87 -1.01 -14.76 6.27
N GLY A 88 -1.07 -13.43 6.23
CA GLY A 88 0.04 -12.56 6.56
C GLY A 88 1.11 -12.50 5.46
N ILE A 89 1.94 -11.47 5.50
CA ILE A 89 3.03 -11.22 4.55
C ILE A 89 4.31 -10.89 5.33
N PRO A 90 5.40 -11.66 5.18
CA PRO A 90 6.68 -11.30 5.77
C PRO A 90 7.14 -9.94 5.25
N TRP A 91 7.43 -9.01 6.18
CA TRP A 91 7.61 -7.60 5.81
C TRP A 91 9.04 -7.08 5.97
N THR A 92 9.64 -7.26 7.15
CA THR A 92 10.94 -6.65 7.51
C THR A 92 12.15 -7.56 7.25
N GLY A 93 11.91 -8.85 7.00
CA GLY A 93 12.93 -9.90 7.01
C GLY A 93 13.46 -10.29 8.40
N LYS A 94 12.89 -9.72 9.49
CA LYS A 94 13.29 -9.99 10.88
C LYS A 94 12.23 -10.77 11.67
N GLY A 95 11.19 -11.24 10.99
CA GLY A 95 10.11 -12.07 11.55
C GLY A 95 8.76 -11.35 11.66
N GLU A 96 8.71 -10.03 11.47
CA GLU A 96 7.46 -9.28 11.44
C GLU A 96 6.63 -9.60 10.19
N VAL A 97 5.34 -9.85 10.43
CA VAL A 97 4.36 -10.25 9.43
C VAL A 97 3.23 -9.22 9.40
N ALA A 98 2.96 -8.64 8.22
CA ALA A 98 1.85 -7.72 8.02
C ALA A 98 0.61 -8.45 7.52
N HIS A 99 -0.53 -8.18 8.14
CA HIS A 99 -1.86 -8.62 7.75
C HIS A 99 -2.67 -7.48 7.12
N LEU A 100 -2.36 -6.23 7.46
CA LEU A 100 -2.97 -5.01 6.92
C LEU A 100 -1.90 -4.10 6.32
#